data_AF-A0A251WKA0-F1
#
_entry.id   AF-A0A251WKA0-F1
#
_cell.length_a   1.000
_cell.length_b   1.000
_cell.length_c   1.000
_cell.angle_alpha   90.00
_cell.angle_beta   90.00
_cell.angle_gamma   90.00
#
_symmetry.space_group_name_H-M   'P 1'
#
loop_
_entity.id
_entity.type
_entity.pdbx_description
1 polymer ?
#
loop_
_entity_poly.entity_id
_entity_poly.type
_entity_poly.pdbx_seq_one_letter_code
_entity_poly.pdbx_strand_id
1 'polypeptide(L)'
;MLDCVDTVAYMSPPALEYFDPLPGEMVGSVTVRRIVTRAAKSAPATFAAASSTSKVLQLEIADSPELSALQRLRQFKTFEANWDAEHASAPDHAAIDAATTILSLLSAKGATPKVSLTSDGHPMLLFGNGIAQGEIVVTSATTLDYFFDSAEGDGDCDVAFDGRHIPEAVLQFI
;
A
#
# COMPACT_ATOMS: atom_id res chain seq x y z
N MET A 1 10.77 -4.44 29.80
CA MET A 1 9.53 -5.24 29.90
C MET A 1 8.38 -4.25 29.81
N LEU A 2 7.97 -3.92 28.59
CA LEU A 2 6.74 -3.18 28.35
C LEU A 2 5.63 -4.22 28.45
N ASP A 3 4.85 -4.19 29.52
CA ASP A 3 3.70 -5.07 29.67
C ASP A 3 2.73 -4.78 28.51
N CYS A 4 2.37 -5.80 27.74
CA CYS A 4 1.29 -5.74 26.75
C CYS A 4 0.01 -5.40 27.50
N VAL A 5 -0.35 -4.12 27.55
CA VAL A 5 -1.56 -3.68 28.22
C VAL A 5 -2.72 -4.09 27.31
N ASP A 6 -3.33 -5.23 27.65
CA ASP A 6 -4.61 -5.73 27.15
C ASP A 6 -5.70 -4.65 27.29
N THR A 7 -5.70 -3.70 26.36
CA THR A 7 -6.75 -2.68 26.27
C THR A 7 -7.81 -3.23 25.33
N VAL A 8 -8.52 -4.25 25.79
CA VAL A 8 -9.72 -4.77 25.13
C VAL A 8 -10.85 -3.78 25.40
N ALA A 9 -10.84 -2.65 24.69
CA ALA A 9 -12.00 -1.79 24.60
C ALA A 9 -13.06 -2.53 23.77
N TYR A 10 -14.00 -3.20 24.45
CA TYR A 10 -15.25 -3.68 23.89
C TYR A 10 -16.04 -2.46 23.37
N MET A 11 -15.72 -1.98 22.16
CA MET A 11 -16.57 -1.06 21.44
C MET A 11 -17.71 -1.87 20.82
N SER A 12 -18.93 -1.65 21.31
CA SER A 12 -20.14 -2.13 20.67
C SER A 12 -20.10 -1.78 19.17
N PRO A 13 -20.35 -2.74 18.27
CA PRO A 13 -20.44 -2.43 16.85
C PRO A 13 -21.61 -1.46 16.62
N PRO A 14 -21.42 -0.39 15.81
CA PRO A 14 -22.55 0.39 15.34
C PRO A 14 -23.47 -0.51 14.50
N ALA A 15 -24.77 -0.34 14.68
CA ALA A 15 -25.79 -1.06 13.93
C ALA A 15 -25.55 -0.89 12.42
N LEU A 16 -25.34 -2.01 11.72
CA LEU A 16 -25.29 -2.06 10.27
C LEU A 16 -26.69 -1.76 9.72
N GLU A 17 -26.91 -0.53 9.27
CA GLU A 17 -28.03 -0.21 8.39
C GLU A 17 -27.78 -0.89 7.03
N TYR A 18 -28.60 -1.89 6.73
CA TYR A 18 -28.68 -2.53 5.42
C TYR A 18 -29.15 -1.49 4.40
N PHE A 19 -28.25 -1.04 3.51
CA PHE A 19 -28.63 -0.37 2.28
C PHE A 19 -28.84 -1.41 1.19
N ASP A 20 -30.08 -1.55 0.75
CA ASP A 20 -30.43 -2.31 -0.46
C ASP A 20 -29.71 -1.72 -1.68
N PRO A 21 -28.96 -2.50 -2.46
CA PRO A 21 -28.42 -2.04 -3.73
C PRO A 21 -29.55 -1.90 -4.75
N LEU A 22 -29.80 -0.66 -5.20
CA LEU A 22 -30.66 -0.36 -6.34
C LEU A 22 -30.13 -1.07 -7.61
N PRO A 23 -30.99 -1.74 -8.40
CA PRO A 23 -30.57 -2.34 -9.64
C PRO A 23 -30.56 -1.30 -10.78
N GLY A 24 -29.41 -1.15 -11.42
CA GLY A 24 -29.29 -0.61 -12.77
C GLY A 24 -28.61 0.75 -12.87
N GLU A 25 -27.45 0.76 -13.51
CA GLU A 25 -27.11 1.59 -14.70
C GLU A 25 -25.60 1.43 -14.99
N MET A 26 -25.25 0.61 -15.96
CA MET A 26 -24.86 1.01 -17.32
C MET A 26 -23.51 1.73 -17.44
N VAL A 27 -22.52 0.94 -17.88
CA VAL A 27 -21.54 1.22 -18.95
C VAL A 27 -21.11 2.69 -19.10
N GLY A 28 -20.02 3.05 -18.43
CA GLY A 28 -19.26 4.27 -18.74
C GLY A 28 -18.05 3.96 -19.62
N SER A 29 -18.21 4.01 -20.95
CA SER A 29 -17.04 4.03 -21.86
C SER A 29 -16.32 5.37 -21.68
N VAL A 30 -15.03 5.34 -21.34
CA VAL A 30 -14.20 6.55 -21.29
C VAL A 30 -13.83 6.95 -22.71
N THR A 31 -14.66 7.77 -23.33
CA THR A 31 -14.35 8.43 -24.60
C THR A 31 -13.48 9.65 -24.32
N VAL A 32 -12.20 9.57 -24.66
CA VAL A 32 -11.26 10.70 -24.62
C VAL A 32 -11.64 11.70 -25.72
N ARG A 33 -12.40 12.74 -25.35
CA ARG A 33 -12.74 13.84 -26.26
C ARG A 33 -11.54 14.77 -26.42
N ARG A 34 -10.89 14.66 -27.58
CA ARG A 34 -9.88 15.60 -28.07
C ARG A 34 -10.54 16.97 -28.29
N ILE A 35 -10.20 17.96 -27.46
CA ILE A 35 -10.63 19.35 -27.69
C ILE A 35 -9.79 19.90 -28.85
N VAL A 36 -10.40 19.99 -30.03
CA VAL A 36 -9.85 20.76 -31.15
C VAL A 36 -10.58 22.10 -31.15
N THR A 37 -9.94 23.13 -30.60
CA THR A 37 -10.40 24.51 -30.70
C THR A 37 -10.35 24.96 -32.16
N ARG A 38 -11.52 25.10 -32.78
CA ARG A 38 -11.68 25.66 -34.13
C ARG A 38 -11.90 27.17 -34.02
N ALA A 39 -10.82 27.95 -34.12
CA ALA A 39 -10.91 29.39 -34.31
C ALA A 39 -11.08 29.70 -35.81
N ALA A 40 -12.05 30.55 -36.12
CA ALA A 40 -12.45 30.92 -37.46
C ALA A 40 -11.45 31.88 -38.13
N LYS A 41 -11.08 31.53 -39.37
CA LYS A 41 -11.00 32.38 -40.58
C LYS A 41 -10.42 33.81 -40.44
N SER A 42 -9.12 33.95 -40.70
CA SER A 42 -8.57 35.04 -41.54
C SER A 42 -7.09 34.84 -41.92
N ALA A 43 -6.81 35.00 -43.23
CA ALA A 43 -5.52 35.23 -43.91
C ALA A 43 -4.56 34.02 -44.16
N PRO A 44 -3.95 33.93 -45.37
CA PRO A 44 -2.95 32.92 -45.71
C PRO A 44 -1.58 33.38 -45.22
N ALA A 45 -1.27 33.09 -43.96
CA ALA A 45 0.12 33.15 -43.49
C ALA A 45 0.75 31.78 -43.70
N THR A 46 1.85 31.77 -44.45
CA THR A 46 2.75 30.64 -44.68
C THR A 46 2.96 29.86 -43.37
N PHE A 47 2.32 28.69 -43.25
CA PHE A 47 2.52 27.80 -42.12
C PHE A 47 3.91 27.17 -42.24
N ALA A 48 4.92 27.86 -41.68
CA ALA A 48 6.11 27.18 -41.21
C ALA A 48 5.64 26.14 -40.19
N ALA A 49 5.78 24.86 -40.55
CA ALA A 49 5.50 23.74 -39.68
C ALA A 49 6.43 23.84 -38.46
N ALA A 50 5.95 24.50 -37.40
CA ALA A 50 6.55 24.42 -36.09
C ALA A 50 6.32 22.98 -35.61
N SER A 51 7.33 22.14 -35.88
CA SER A 51 7.46 20.83 -35.29
C SER A 51 7.57 21.03 -33.78
N SER A 52 6.42 20.99 -33.09
CA SER A 52 6.38 20.86 -31.64
C SER A 52 6.97 19.50 -31.31
N THR A 53 8.28 19.48 -31.07
CA THR A 53 8.97 18.41 -30.35
C THR A 53 8.36 18.37 -28.95
N SER A 54 7.31 17.56 -28.81
CA SER A 54 6.85 17.09 -27.51
C SER A 54 8.04 16.39 -26.86
N LYS A 55 8.75 17.11 -25.99
CA LYS A 55 9.65 16.51 -25.01
C LYS A 55 8.77 15.64 -24.13
N VAL A 56 8.64 14.37 -24.50
CA VAL A 56 8.22 13.32 -23.58
C VAL A 56 9.25 13.39 -22.46
N LEU A 57 8.86 13.99 -21.34
CA LEU A 57 9.55 13.83 -20.07
C LEU A 57 9.46 12.33 -19.77
N GLN A 58 10.41 11.56 -20.28
CA GLN A 58 10.79 10.29 -19.69
C GLN A 58 11.29 10.66 -18.29
N LEU A 59 10.36 10.72 -17.33
CA LEU A 59 10.72 10.53 -15.94
C LEU A 59 11.35 9.15 -15.92
N GLU A 60 12.67 9.09 -15.90
CA GLU A 60 13.37 7.94 -15.33
C GLU A 60 12.90 7.90 -13.88
N ILE A 61 11.89 7.07 -13.63
CA ILE A 61 11.46 6.72 -12.29
C ILE A 61 12.69 6.01 -11.73
N ALA A 62 13.52 6.74 -10.99
CA ALA A 62 14.64 6.17 -10.28
C ALA A 62 14.12 4.98 -9.47
N ASP A 63 14.83 3.85 -9.54
CA ASP A 63 14.52 2.61 -8.83
C ASP A 63 14.57 2.86 -7.32
N SER A 64 13.50 3.44 -6.76
CA SER A 64 13.38 3.70 -5.34
C SER A 64 12.98 2.40 -4.64
N PRO A 65 13.59 2.08 -3.49
CA PRO A 65 13.26 0.87 -2.72
C PRO A 65 11.78 0.86 -2.31
N GLU A 66 11.19 2.03 -2.04
CA GLU A 66 9.77 2.20 -1.71
C GLU A 66 8.87 1.82 -2.90
N LEU A 67 9.21 2.27 -4.11
CA LEU A 67 8.47 1.91 -5.32
C LEU A 67 8.56 0.41 -5.61
N SER A 68 9.73 -0.18 -5.39
CA SER A 68 9.94 -1.63 -5.53
C SER A 68 9.09 -2.42 -4.55
N ALA A 69 9.02 -1.97 -3.29
CA ALA A 69 8.17 -2.58 -2.27
C ALA A 69 6.67 -2.45 -2.61
N LEU A 70 6.22 -1.27 -3.06
CA LEU A 70 4.84 -1.05 -3.50
C LEU A 70 4.46 -1.92 -4.71
N GLN A 71 5.34 -2.06 -5.69
CA GLN A 71 5.12 -2.93 -6.83
C GLN A 71 4.98 -4.39 -6.41
N ARG A 72 5.82 -4.83 -5.47
CA ARG A 72 5.78 -6.19 -4.94
C ARG A 72 4.50 -6.50 -4.17
N LEU A 73 4.02 -5.57 -3.32
CA LEU A 73 2.71 -5.70 -2.68
C LEU A 73 1.57 -5.83 -3.70
N ARG A 74 1.60 -5.06 -4.79
CA ARG A 74 0.60 -5.18 -5.87
C ARG A 74 0.69 -6.53 -6.58
N GLN A 75 1.89 -7.05 -6.77
CA GLN A 75 2.10 -8.36 -7.37
C GLN A 75 1.57 -9.48 -6.48
N PHE A 76 1.69 -9.38 -5.15
CA PHE A 76 1.14 -10.38 -4.23
C PHE A 76 -0.38 -10.58 -4.39
N LYS A 77 -1.13 -9.53 -4.72
CA LYS A 77 -2.58 -9.65 -4.99
C LYS A 77 -2.93 -10.55 -6.19
N THR A 78 -1.96 -10.86 -7.04
CA THR A 78 -2.19 -11.74 -8.20
C THR A 78 -1.79 -13.18 -7.93
N PHE A 79 -1.29 -13.48 -6.72
CA PHE A 79 -0.90 -14.84 -6.38
C PHE A 79 -2.13 -15.67 -6.03
N GLU A 80 -2.17 -16.88 -6.55
CA GLU A 80 -3.16 -17.87 -6.18
C GLU A 80 -2.68 -18.66 -4.95
N ALA A 81 -3.54 -19.51 -4.39
CA ALA A 81 -3.10 -20.45 -3.36
C ALA A 81 -1.99 -21.38 -3.89
N ASN A 82 -1.15 -21.87 -2.98
CA ASN A 82 0.01 -22.72 -3.27
C ASN A 82 1.06 -22.04 -4.18
N TRP A 83 1.23 -20.72 -4.05
CA TRP A 83 2.18 -19.93 -4.84
C TRP A 83 3.66 -20.28 -4.54
N ASP A 84 3.93 -20.91 -3.40
CA ASP A 84 5.26 -21.39 -2.98
C ASP A 84 5.48 -22.89 -3.23
N ALA A 85 4.48 -23.60 -3.77
CA ALA A 85 4.44 -25.06 -3.90
C ALA A 85 4.47 -25.84 -2.57
N GLU A 86 4.23 -25.17 -1.43
CA GLU A 86 4.21 -25.76 -0.08
C GLU A 86 2.86 -25.53 0.63
N HIS A 87 1.78 -25.46 -0.14
CA HIS A 87 0.41 -25.24 0.34
C HIS A 87 0.17 -23.86 0.99
N ALA A 88 0.94 -22.82 0.63
CA ALA A 88 0.63 -21.47 1.11
C ALA A 88 -0.80 -21.03 0.76
N SER A 89 -1.40 -20.25 1.65
CA SER A 89 -2.69 -19.65 1.43
C SER A 89 -2.62 -18.56 0.34
N ALA A 90 -3.75 -18.34 -0.34
CA ALA A 90 -3.88 -17.19 -1.22
C ALA A 90 -3.77 -15.89 -0.40
N PRO A 91 -3.09 -14.84 -0.90
CA PRO A 91 -2.90 -13.64 -0.10
C PRO A 91 -4.19 -12.89 0.22
N ASP A 92 -4.28 -12.33 1.43
CA ASP A 92 -5.42 -11.50 1.82
C ASP A 92 -5.31 -10.10 1.21
N HIS A 93 -6.24 -9.79 0.29
CA HIS A 93 -6.27 -8.51 -0.41
C HIS A 93 -6.45 -7.31 0.54
N ALA A 94 -7.26 -7.46 1.58
CA ALA A 94 -7.53 -6.38 2.53
C ALA A 94 -6.30 -6.10 3.40
N ALA A 95 -5.61 -7.15 3.84
CA ALA A 95 -4.33 -7.04 4.52
C ALA A 95 -3.27 -6.39 3.62
N ILE A 96 -3.21 -6.71 2.33
CA ILE A 96 -2.28 -6.07 1.37
C ILE A 96 -2.57 -4.58 1.19
N ASP A 97 -3.84 -4.16 1.18
CA ASP A 97 -4.21 -2.75 1.12
C ASP A 97 -3.76 -2.00 2.39
N ALA A 98 -3.95 -2.61 3.56
CA ALA A 98 -3.42 -2.08 4.82
C ALA A 98 -1.88 -2.04 4.82
N ALA A 99 -1.20 -3.07 4.31
CA ALA A 99 0.25 -3.10 4.15
C ALA A 99 0.78 -2.00 3.21
N THR A 100 0.04 -1.69 2.15
CA THR A 100 0.36 -0.58 1.25
C THR A 100 0.26 0.77 1.96
N THR A 101 -0.74 0.89 2.84
CA THR A 101 -0.98 2.10 3.64
C THR A 101 0.12 2.30 4.68
N ILE A 102 0.43 1.27 5.47
CA ILE A 102 1.50 1.37 6.48
C ILE A 102 2.87 1.58 5.83
N LEU A 103 3.17 0.93 4.70
CA LEU A 103 4.41 1.16 3.96
C LEU A 103 4.55 2.65 3.57
N SER A 104 3.46 3.28 3.11
CA SER A 104 3.46 4.70 2.75
C SER A 104 3.73 5.60 3.95
N LEU A 105 3.17 5.27 5.13
CA LEU A 105 3.42 5.98 6.37
C LEU A 105 4.88 5.82 6.83
N LEU A 106 5.42 4.61 6.72
CA LEU A 106 6.81 4.30 7.06
C LEU A 106 7.81 5.01 6.14
N SER A 107 7.53 5.04 4.83
CA SER A 107 8.34 5.78 3.86
C SER A 107 8.36 7.28 4.16
N ALA A 108 7.23 7.86 4.61
CA ALA A 108 7.19 9.26 5.04
C ALA A 108 8.06 9.54 6.29
N LYS A 109 8.40 8.49 7.07
CA LYS A 109 9.33 8.54 8.20
C LYS A 109 10.77 8.21 7.80
N GLY A 110 11.03 7.87 6.54
CA GLY A 110 12.35 7.46 6.05
C GLY A 110 12.66 5.97 6.21
N ALA A 111 11.71 5.18 6.70
CA ALA A 111 11.86 3.73 6.80
C ALA A 111 11.53 3.04 5.46
N THR A 112 12.39 2.11 5.07
CA THR A 112 12.31 1.41 3.77
C THR A 112 12.35 -0.11 3.98
N PRO A 113 11.32 -0.69 4.62
CA PRO A 113 11.30 -2.13 4.86
C PRO A 113 11.20 -2.90 3.54
N LYS A 114 11.77 -4.10 3.52
CA LYS A 114 11.51 -5.07 2.45
C LYS A 114 10.13 -5.67 2.67
N VAL A 115 9.47 -6.12 1.61
CA VAL A 115 8.15 -6.76 1.72
C VAL A 115 8.19 -8.22 1.28
N SER A 116 7.48 -9.07 2.02
CA SER A 116 7.30 -10.50 1.78
C SER A 116 5.85 -10.93 2.07
N LEU A 117 5.57 -12.22 1.91
CA LEU A 117 4.35 -12.87 2.38
C LEU A 117 4.73 -13.95 3.41
N THR A 118 3.84 -14.19 4.37
CA THR A 118 3.85 -15.38 5.22
C THR A 118 3.20 -16.55 4.48
N SER A 119 3.39 -17.78 4.99
CA SER A 119 2.71 -18.98 4.48
C SER A 119 1.18 -18.88 4.55
N ASP A 120 0.67 -18.10 5.50
CA ASP A 120 -0.77 -17.87 5.69
C ASP A 120 -1.33 -16.79 4.74
N GLY A 121 -0.50 -16.21 3.87
CA GLY A 121 -0.93 -15.21 2.89
C GLY A 121 -1.01 -13.79 3.44
N HIS A 122 -0.46 -13.53 4.63
CA HIS A 122 -0.37 -12.18 5.20
C HIS A 122 0.88 -11.46 4.69
N PRO A 123 0.79 -10.18 4.31
CA PRO A 123 1.96 -9.40 3.93
C PRO A 123 2.80 -9.06 5.16
N MET A 124 4.11 -9.16 4.98
CA MET A 124 5.12 -8.96 6.02
C MET A 124 6.12 -7.89 5.58
N LEU A 125 6.39 -6.91 6.45
CA LEU A 125 7.36 -5.83 6.27
C LEU A 125 8.58 -6.13 7.12
N LEU A 126 9.73 -6.31 6.49
CA LEU A 126 10.99 -6.73 7.10
C LEU A 126 11.93 -5.54 7.25
N PHE A 127 12.38 -5.32 8.48
CA PHE A 127 13.35 -4.31 8.88
C PHE A 127 14.69 -4.99 9.17
N GLY A 128 15.76 -4.44 8.62
CA GLY A 128 17.11 -4.93 8.87
C GLY A 128 18.11 -3.83 8.56
N ASN A 129 18.57 -3.14 9.60
CA ASN A 129 19.59 -2.10 9.48
C ASN A 129 20.93 -2.52 10.12
N GLY A 130 21.12 -3.82 10.39
CA GLY A 130 22.34 -4.37 10.99
C GLY A 130 22.48 -4.12 12.50
N ILE A 131 21.62 -3.29 13.09
CA ILE A 131 21.57 -2.99 14.54
C ILE A 131 20.31 -3.61 15.17
N ALA A 132 19.19 -3.55 14.47
CA ALA A 132 17.95 -4.23 14.84
C ALA A 132 17.42 -5.03 13.65
N GLN A 133 16.78 -6.16 13.96
CA GLN A 133 15.97 -6.92 13.02
C GLN A 133 14.55 -6.92 13.53
N GLY A 134 13.60 -6.79 12.62
CA GLY A 134 12.21 -6.90 13.00
C GLY A 134 11.31 -7.08 11.81
N GLU A 135 10.08 -7.43 12.11
CA GLU A 135 9.04 -7.68 11.15
C GLU A 135 7.71 -7.14 11.65
N ILE A 136 6.90 -6.69 10.70
CA ILE A 136 5.51 -6.32 10.92
C ILE A 136 4.69 -7.17 9.96
N VAL A 137 3.84 -8.04 10.49
CA VAL A 137 2.87 -8.84 9.74
C VAL A 137 1.51 -8.16 9.82
N VAL A 138 0.91 -7.87 8.66
CA VAL A 138 -0.45 -7.31 8.63
C VAL A 138 -1.44 -8.47 8.60
N THR A 139 -1.94 -8.85 9.76
CA THR A 139 -2.84 -10.01 9.94
C THR A 139 -4.26 -9.71 9.47
N SER A 140 -4.68 -8.44 9.49
CA SER A 140 -5.97 -7.99 8.94
C SER A 140 -5.91 -6.54 8.48
N ALA A 141 -7.00 -6.01 7.92
CA ALA A 141 -7.09 -4.60 7.56
C ALA A 141 -6.90 -3.63 8.76
N THR A 142 -7.07 -4.11 9.99
CA THR A 142 -7.06 -3.29 11.22
C THR A 142 -6.11 -3.81 12.29
N THR A 143 -5.31 -4.83 12.02
CA THR A 143 -4.45 -5.47 13.00
C THR A 143 -3.06 -5.70 12.41
N LEU A 144 -2.05 -5.39 13.21
CA LEU A 144 -0.65 -5.62 12.92
C LEU A 144 -0.10 -6.49 14.05
N ASP A 145 0.61 -7.54 13.67
CA ASP A 145 1.49 -8.28 14.56
C ASP A 145 2.91 -7.76 14.30
N TYR A 146 3.67 -7.44 15.33
CA TYR A 146 5.05 -6.99 15.17
C TYR A 146 5.99 -7.76 16.07
N PHE A 147 7.18 -8.02 15.56
CA PHE A 147 8.30 -8.59 16.30
C PHE A 147 9.57 -7.78 16.00
N PHE A 148 10.21 -7.24 17.02
CA PHE A 148 11.51 -6.58 16.90
C PHE A 148 12.49 -7.17 17.93
N ASP A 149 13.70 -7.49 17.46
CA ASP A 149 14.82 -7.90 18.30
C ASP A 149 15.95 -6.86 18.16
N SER A 150 16.30 -6.23 19.28
CA SER A 150 17.34 -5.21 19.35
C SER A 150 18.17 -5.35 20.63
N ALA A 151 19.38 -4.77 20.63
CA ALA A 151 20.24 -4.76 21.82
C ALA A 151 19.63 -4.01 23.02
N GLU A 152 18.66 -3.12 22.78
CA GLU A 152 17.98 -2.32 23.81
C GLU A 152 16.74 -3.03 24.38
N GLY A 153 16.31 -4.11 23.73
CA GLY A 153 15.15 -4.92 24.11
C GLY A 153 14.44 -5.51 22.90
N ASP A 154 13.62 -6.51 23.20
CA ASP A 154 12.69 -7.14 22.29
C ASP A 154 11.27 -6.56 22.46
N GLY A 155 10.49 -6.61 21.39
CA GLY A 155 9.08 -6.27 21.40
C GLY A 155 8.29 -7.22 20.50
N ASP A 156 7.25 -7.83 21.04
CA ASP A 156 6.39 -8.80 20.37
C ASP A 156 4.95 -8.57 20.81
N CYS A 157 4.10 -8.06 19.92
CA CYS A 157 2.70 -7.76 20.26
C CYS A 157 1.80 -7.52 19.06
N ASP A 158 0.52 -7.88 19.22
CA ASP A 158 -0.57 -7.46 18.35
C ASP A 158 -1.04 -6.04 18.68
N VAL A 159 -1.12 -5.18 17.68
CA VAL A 159 -1.61 -3.80 17.82
C VAL A 159 -2.66 -3.46 16.77
N ALA A 160 -3.63 -2.64 17.20
CA ALA A 160 -4.64 -2.11 16.30
C ALA A 160 -4.03 -1.08 15.33
N PHE A 161 -4.51 -1.09 14.09
CA PHE A 161 -4.14 -0.15 13.05
C PHE A 161 -5.37 0.55 12.49
N ASP A 162 -5.34 1.88 12.50
CA ASP A 162 -6.45 2.74 12.07
C ASP A 162 -6.33 3.18 10.59
N GLY A 163 -5.29 2.75 9.89
CA GLY A 163 -5.01 3.18 8.51
C GLY A 163 -4.45 4.60 8.38
N ARG A 164 -4.17 5.29 9.49
CA ARG A 164 -3.79 6.72 9.50
C ARG A 164 -2.48 6.96 10.24
N HIS A 165 -2.22 6.22 11.30
CA HIS A 165 -1.05 6.40 12.15
C HIS A 165 -0.33 5.07 12.36
N ILE A 166 1.01 5.14 12.45
CA ILE A 166 1.81 3.98 12.88
C ILE A 166 1.65 3.89 14.40
N PRO A 167 1.33 2.70 14.95
CA PRO A 167 1.23 2.51 16.41
C PRO A 167 2.51 2.92 17.13
N GLU A 168 2.38 3.57 18.29
CA GLU A 168 3.52 4.07 19.07
C GLU A 168 4.49 2.94 19.48
N ALA A 169 3.95 1.76 19.79
CA ALA A 169 4.71 0.56 20.11
C ALA A 169 5.66 0.10 18.98
N VAL A 170 5.31 0.41 17.73
CA VAL A 170 6.15 0.13 16.55
C VAL A 170 7.15 1.26 16.32
N LEU A 171 6.75 2.52 16.53
CA LEU A 171 7.59 3.69 16.30
C LEU A 171 8.87 3.73 17.13
N GLN A 172 8.89 3.11 18.32
CA GLN A 172 10.09 3.06 19.14
C GLN A 172 11.25 2.26 18.52
N PHE A 173 10.96 1.42 17.52
CA PHE A 173 11.94 0.54 16.87
C PHE A 173 12.37 1.00 15.47
N ILE A 174 11.79 2.10 14.95
CA ILE A 174 11.94 2.58 13.57
C ILE A 174 12.57 3.96 13.54
#